data_AF-A0A7J2MRX5-F1
#
_entry.id   AF-A0A7J2MRX5-F1
#
_cell.length_a   1.000
_cell.length_b   1.000
_cell.length_c   1.000
_cell.angle_alpha   90.00
_cell.angle_beta   90.00
_cell.angle_gamma   90.00
#
_symmetry.space_group_name_H-M   'P 1'
#
loop_
_entity.id
_entity.type
_entity.pdbx_description
1 polymer ?
#
loop_
_entity_poly.entity_id
_entity_poly.type
_entity_poly.pdbx_seq_one_letter_code
_entity_poly.pdbx_strand_id
1 'polypeptide(L)'
;YIIIDGEPCRIVSITTSKPGKHGDAKARIEAIGVFDGQKRSVVHPVKHKVQVPIIDKRTAQVISVMGDTAQLMDLETYDTFEMPIPDEFKGKIEAGKEVQYIQALGKRKIIRV
;
A
#
# COMPACT_ATOMS: atom_id res chain seq x y z
N TYR A 1 6.59 6.98 0.20
CA TYR A 1 6.43 5.60 -0.28
C TYR A 1 7.53 5.30 -1.29
N ILE A 2 7.84 4.03 -1.52
CA ILE A 2 8.87 3.57 -2.46
C ILE A 2 8.42 2.23 -3.05
N ILE A 3 8.75 1.96 -4.32
CA ILE A 3 8.59 0.62 -4.91
C ILE A 3 9.89 -0.15 -4.68
N ILE A 4 9.80 -1.33 -4.05
CA ILE A 4 10.92 -2.26 -3.87
C ILE A 4 10.46 -3.62 -4.36
N ASP A 5 11.21 -4.22 -5.30
CA ASP A 5 10.89 -5.51 -5.92
C ASP A 5 9.46 -5.58 -6.50
N GLY A 6 9.01 -4.48 -7.11
CA GLY A 6 7.67 -4.37 -7.69
C GLY A 6 6.53 -4.20 -6.68
N GLU A 7 6.82 -4.15 -5.38
CA GLU A 7 5.82 -3.95 -4.33
C GLU A 7 5.83 -2.51 -3.81
N PRO A 8 4.67 -1.82 -3.75
CA PRO A 8 4.58 -0.50 -3.15
C PRO A 8 4.74 -0.63 -1.62
N CYS A 9 5.69 0.12 -1.07
CA CYS A 9 6.09 0.02 0.33
C CYS A 9 5.96 1.38 1.04
N ARG A 10 5.51 1.34 2.31
CA ARG A 10 5.57 2.45 3.25
C ARG A 10 6.95 2.46 3.90
N ILE A 11 7.69 3.55 3.74
CA ILE A 11 8.99 3.74 4.39
C ILE A 11 8.78 3.88 5.90
N VAL A 12 9.53 3.11 6.68
CA VAL A 12 9.49 3.15 8.16
C VAL A 12 10.76 3.72 8.75
N SER A 13 11.88 3.67 8.04
CA SER A 13 13.16 4.23 8.49
C SER A 13 14.03 4.62 7.29
N ILE A 14 14.78 5.72 7.44
CA ILE A 14 15.84 6.11 6.51
C ILE A 14 17.07 6.46 7.35
N THR A 15 18.20 5.81 7.07
CA THR A 15 19.49 6.11 7.71
C THR A 15 20.51 6.48 6.63
N THR A 16 21.16 7.63 6.77
CA THR A 16 22.22 8.06 5.86
C THR A 16 23.60 7.83 6.47
N SER A 17 24.56 7.51 5.63
CA SER A 17 25.98 7.35 6.01
C SER A 17 26.82 8.41 5.34
N LYS A 18 27.80 8.94 6.08
CA LYS A 18 28.76 9.90 5.54
C LYS A 18 29.58 9.21 4.44
N PRO A 19 29.90 9.92 3.35
CA PRO A 19 30.78 9.40 2.33
C PRO A 19 32.17 9.11 2.91
N GLY A 20 32.79 8.00 2.48
CA GLY A 20 34.21 7.77 2.72
C GLY A 20 35.08 8.76 1.92
N LYS A 21 36.41 8.64 2.00
CA LYS A 21 37.36 9.56 1.34
C LYS A 21 37.05 9.91 -0.13
N HIS A 22 36.48 8.97 -0.89
CA HIS A 22 36.09 9.15 -2.30
C HIS A 22 34.68 8.62 -2.62
N GLY A 23 33.84 8.40 -1.60
CA GLY A 23 32.53 7.77 -1.78
C GLY A 23 31.39 8.78 -1.96
N ASP A 24 30.25 8.31 -2.46
CA ASP A 24 28.97 9.00 -2.28
C ASP A 24 28.35 8.63 -0.92
N ALA A 25 27.59 9.57 -0.36
CA ALA A 25 26.72 9.27 0.78
C ALA A 25 25.71 8.19 0.38
N LYS A 26 25.47 7.21 1.25
CA LYS A 26 24.49 6.14 1.02
C LYS A 26 23.32 6.29 1.99
N ALA A 27 22.12 6.03 1.49
CA ALA A 27 20.91 5.89 2.28
C ALA A 27 20.52 4.41 2.37
N ARG A 28 20.33 3.91 3.59
CA ARG A 28 19.58 2.68 3.87
C ARG A 28 18.13 3.07 4.11
N ILE A 29 17.22 2.48 3.35
CA ILE A 29 15.78 2.68 3.47
C ILE A 29 15.17 1.36 3.91
N GLU A 30 14.43 1.38 5.01
CA GLU A 30 13.64 0.24 5.47
C GLU A 30 12.16 0.57 5.24
N ALA A 31 11.43 -0.37 4.66
CA ALA A 31 10.04 -0.18 4.28
C ALA A 31 9.21 -1.45 4.52
N ILE A 32 7.90 -1.29 4.64
CA ILE A 32 6.93 -2.37 4.80
C ILE A 32 6.00 -2.35 3.58
N GLY A 33 5.83 -3.50 2.93
CA GLY A 33 4.92 -3.64 1.79
C GLY A 33 3.47 -3.30 2.19
N VAL A 34 2.81 -2.53 1.34
CA VAL A 34 1.46 -2.01 1.60
C VAL A 34 0.43 -3.14 1.55
N PHE A 35 0.57 -4.07 0.60
CA PHE A 35 -0.35 -5.18 0.44
C PHE A 35 0.10 -6.41 1.22
N ASP A 36 1.38 -6.79 1.11
CA ASP A 36 1.89 -8.04 1.69
C ASP A 36 2.43 -7.94 3.12
N GLY A 37 2.60 -6.72 3.66
CA GLY A 37 3.14 -6.50 5.01
C GLY A 37 4.61 -6.91 5.20
N GLN A 38 5.32 -7.32 4.14
CA GLN A 38 6.70 -7.79 4.25
C GLN A 38 7.68 -6.63 4.42
N LYS A 39 8.64 -6.81 5.33
CA LYS A 39 9.73 -5.85 5.53
C LYS A 39 10.76 -5.98 4.41
N ARG A 40 11.21 -4.84 3.87
CA ARG A 40 12.22 -4.73 2.82
C ARG A 40 13.25 -3.67 3.19
N SER A 41 14.50 -3.89 2.78
CA SER A 41 15.59 -2.94 2.99
C SER A 41 16.40 -2.77 1.71
N VAL A 42 16.65 -1.54 1.31
CA VAL A 42 17.51 -1.20 0.17
C VAL A 42 18.58 -0.19 0.59
N VAL A 43 19.75 -0.28 -0.04
CA VAL A 43 20.84 0.67 0.16
C VAL A 43 21.22 1.25 -1.19
N HIS A 44 21.12 2.57 -1.32
CA HIS A 44 21.45 3.28 -2.54
C HIS A 44 22.29 4.52 -2.26
N PRO A 45 23.11 4.99 -3.22
CA PRO A 45 23.64 6.34 -3.20
C PRO A 45 22.49 7.35 -3.07
N VAL A 46 22.68 8.43 -2.33
CA VAL A 46 21.63 9.45 -2.11
C VAL A 46 21.16 10.14 -3.40
N LYS A 47 21.95 10.05 -4.48
CA LYS A 47 21.63 10.57 -5.82
C LYS A 47 20.85 9.58 -6.70
N HIS A 48 20.68 8.33 -6.25
CA HIS A 48 19.95 7.32 -7.01
C HIS A 48 18.46 7.66 -7.05
N LYS A 49 17.88 7.67 -8.25
CA LYS A 49 16.44 7.80 -8.44
C LYS A 49 15.75 6.51 -8.01
N VAL A 50 14.67 6.65 -7.25
CA VAL A 50 13.81 5.54 -6.85
C VAL A 50 12.42 5.73 -7.45
N GLN A 51 11.72 4.62 -7.69
CA GLN A 51 10.32 4.69 -8.11
C GLN A 51 9.42 4.92 -6.89
N VAL A 52 8.48 5.85 -7.05
CA VAL A 52 7.47 6.17 -6.04
C VAL A 52 6.12 5.69 -6.57
N PRO A 53 5.37 4.87 -5.82
CA PRO A 53 4.05 4.44 -6.26
C PRO A 53 3.05 5.59 -6.14
N ILE A 54 2.13 5.68 -7.10
CA ILE A 54 0.90 6.44 -6.95
C ILE A 54 -0.06 5.59 -6.10
N ILE A 55 -0.51 6.14 -4.98
CA ILE A 55 -1.44 5.49 -4.06
C ILE A 55 -2.72 6.30 -4.06
N ASP A 56 -3.74 5.76 -4.70
CA ASP A 56 -5.07 6.37 -4.75
C ASP A 56 -5.86 5.87 -3.56
N LYS A 57 -6.27 6.80 -2.69
CA LYS A 57 -7.17 6.51 -1.57
C LYS A 57 -8.57 6.91 -1.97
N ARG A 58 -9.50 5.98 -1.88
CA ARG A 58 -10.89 6.19 -2.27
C ARG A 58 -11.84 5.60 -1.25
N THR A 59 -13.09 6.03 -1.31
CA THR A 59 -14.18 5.50 -0.51
C THR A 59 -15.07 4.64 -1.40
N ALA A 60 -15.50 3.49 -0.89
CA ALA A 60 -16.44 2.62 -1.54
C ALA A 60 -17.56 2.22 -0.58
N GLN A 61 -18.74 1.93 -1.11
CA GLN A 61 -19.82 1.33 -0.35
C GLN A 61 -19.80 -0.19 -0.52
N VAL A 62 -20.06 -0.92 0.56
CA VAL A 62 -20.22 -2.38 0.53
C VAL A 62 -21.59 -2.72 -0.02
N ILE A 63 -21.62 -3.44 -1.14
CA ILE A 63 -22.86 -3.93 -1.75
C ILE A 63 -23.27 -5.24 -1.09
N SER A 64 -22.35 -6.20 -1.04
CA SER A 64 -22.59 -7.53 -0.49
C SER A 64 -21.28 -8.13 0.05
N VAL A 65 -21.42 -9.06 0.99
CA VAL A 65 -20.31 -9.84 1.55
C VAL A 65 -20.58 -11.31 1.29
N MET A 66 -19.63 -11.98 0.62
CA MET A 66 -19.70 -13.38 0.19
C MET A 66 -18.56 -14.16 0.84
N GLY A 67 -18.76 -14.60 2.08
CA GLY A 67 -17.73 -15.32 2.84
C GLY A 67 -16.51 -14.42 3.12
N ASP A 68 -15.39 -14.70 2.45
CA ASP A 68 -14.12 -13.97 2.60
C ASP A 68 -13.94 -12.84 1.57
N THR A 69 -14.90 -12.62 0.66
CA THR A 69 -14.86 -11.52 -0.31
C THR A 69 -15.97 -10.51 -0.07
N ALA A 70 -15.71 -9.24 -0.39
CA ALA A 70 -16.70 -8.17 -0.41
C ALA A 70 -16.83 -7.62 -1.83
N GLN A 71 -18.07 -7.41 -2.26
CA GLN A 71 -18.39 -6.63 -3.45
C GLN A 71 -18.56 -5.16 -3.03
N LEU A 72 -17.77 -4.27 -3.64
CA LEU A 72 -17.71 -2.86 -3.31
C LEU A 72 -18.06 -2.02 -4.54
N MET A 73 -18.66 -0.85 -4.31
CA MET A 73 -18.89 0.18 -5.32
C MET A 73 -18.08 1.42 -4.95
N ASP A 74 -17.17 1.86 -5.82
CA ASP A 74 -16.45 3.12 -5.66
C ASP A 74 -17.45 4.30 -5.71
N LEU A 75 -17.40 5.21 -4.73
CA LEU A 75 -18.38 6.31 -4.62
C LEU A 75 -18.14 7.46 -5.61
N GLU A 76 -16.97 7.53 -6.24
CA GLU A 76 -16.64 8.57 -7.21
C GLU A 76 -16.93 8.11 -8.64
N THR A 77 -16.62 6.86 -8.95
CA THR A 77 -16.71 6.28 -10.31
C THR A 77 -17.94 5.39 -10.49
N TYR A 78 -18.59 4.95 -9.41
CA TYR A 78 -19.66 3.96 -9.41
C TYR A 78 -19.25 2.58 -9.95
N ASP A 79 -17.95 2.35 -10.17
CA ASP A 79 -17.43 1.07 -10.59
C ASP A 79 -17.58 0.04 -9.48
N THR A 80 -18.05 -1.14 -9.86
CA THR A 80 -18.20 -2.28 -8.93
C THR A 80 -17.02 -3.24 -9.07
N PHE A 81 -16.53 -3.74 -7.94
CA PHE A 81 -15.42 -4.66 -7.91
C PHE A 81 -15.45 -5.54 -6.67
N GLU A 82 -14.79 -6.68 -6.76
CA GLU A 82 -14.66 -7.62 -5.66
C GLU A 82 -13.25 -7.57 -5.09
N MET A 83 -13.14 -7.74 -3.77
CA MET A 83 -11.85 -7.90 -3.11
C MET A 83 -11.94 -8.79 -1.88
N PRO A 84 -10.85 -9.50 -1.54
CA PRO A 84 -10.78 -10.24 -0.29
C PRO A 84 -10.82 -9.29 0.91
N ILE A 85 -11.54 -9.69 1.94
CA ILE A 85 -11.64 -8.98 3.21
C ILE A 85 -10.39 -9.30 4.05
N PRO A 86 -9.60 -8.30 4.47
CA PRO A 86 -8.50 -8.54 5.38
C PRO A 86 -9.01 -9.14 6.70
N ASP A 87 -8.26 -10.08 7.29
CA ASP A 87 -8.66 -10.77 8.53
C ASP A 87 -9.00 -9.80 9.68
N GLU A 88 -8.34 -8.64 9.72
CA GLU A 88 -8.57 -7.56 10.71
C GLU A 88 -9.97 -6.92 10.64
N PHE A 89 -10.62 -7.03 9.48
CA PHE A 89 -11.92 -6.43 9.17
C PHE A 89 -13.04 -7.46 8.98
N LYS A 90 -12.73 -8.76 9.10
CA LYS A 90 -13.74 -9.82 9.08
C LYS A 90 -14.77 -9.57 10.18
N GLY A 91 -16.05 -9.57 9.81
CA GLY A 91 -17.17 -9.29 10.71
C GLY A 91 -17.46 -7.82 11.03
N LYS A 92 -16.62 -6.86 10.58
CA LYS A 92 -16.93 -5.41 10.68
C LYS A 92 -17.59 -4.86 9.41
N ILE A 93 -17.28 -5.49 8.29
CA ILE A 93 -17.82 -5.16 6.97
C ILE A 93 -19.23 -5.72 6.87
N GLU A 94 -20.18 -4.83 6.62
CA GLU A 94 -21.60 -5.15 6.42
C GLU A 94 -22.10 -4.40 5.18
N ALA A 95 -23.08 -4.98 4.49
CA ALA A 95 -23.71 -4.32 3.36
C ALA A 95 -24.29 -2.95 3.76
N GLY A 96 -24.08 -1.95 2.91
CA GLY A 96 -24.49 -0.56 3.13
C GLY A 96 -23.44 0.33 3.81
N LYS A 97 -22.43 -0.24 4.48
CA LYS A 97 -21.35 0.55 5.11
C LYS A 97 -20.39 1.12 4.07
N GLU A 98 -19.80 2.27 4.38
CA GLU A 98 -18.71 2.85 3.61
C GLU A 98 -17.37 2.36 4.16
N VAL A 99 -16.45 2.03 3.26
CA VAL A 99 -15.09 1.60 3.56
C VAL A 99 -14.11 2.47 2.79
N GLN A 100 -12.96 2.74 3.38
CA GLN A 100 -11.84 3.34 2.65
C GLN A 100 -10.93 2.23 2.16
N TYR A 101 -10.59 2.29 0.88
CA TYR A 101 -9.62 1.40 0.27
C TYR A 101 -8.54 2.21 -0.43
N ILE A 102 -7.41 1.55 -0.64
CA ILE A 102 -6.31 2.09 -1.42
C ILE A 102 -6.11 1.24 -2.66
N GLN A 103 -5.72 1.90 -3.75
CA GLN A 103 -5.33 1.28 -5.01
C GLN A 103 -3.92 1.72 -5.38
N ALA A 104 -3.05 0.76 -5.69
CA ALA A 104 -1.71 1.02 -6.21
C ALA A 104 -1.23 -0.16 -7.05
N LEU A 105 -0.63 0.11 -8.22
CA LEU A 105 -0.13 -0.90 -9.16
C LEU A 105 -1.14 -2.01 -9.49
N GLY A 106 -2.42 -1.66 -9.66
CA GLY A 106 -3.50 -2.61 -9.93
C GLY A 106 -3.95 -3.46 -8.73
N LYS A 107 -3.29 -3.35 -7.57
CA LYS A 107 -3.68 -3.99 -6.32
C LYS A 107 -4.58 -3.07 -5.50
N ARG A 108 -5.51 -3.65 -4.76
CA ARG A 108 -6.44 -2.92 -3.88
C ARG A 108 -6.47 -3.53 -2.48
N LYS A 109 -6.67 -2.70 -1.46
CA LYS A 109 -6.75 -3.13 -0.05
C LYS A 109 -7.63 -2.20 0.77
N ILE A 110 -8.49 -2.77 1.60
CA ILE A 110 -9.28 -2.03 2.60
C ILE A 110 -8.34 -1.57 3.71
N ILE A 111 -8.40 -0.29 4.03
CA ILE A 111 -7.60 0.33 5.10
C ILE A 111 -8.46 0.76 6.29
N ARG A 112 -9.76 0.95 6.09
CA ARG A 112 -10.69 1.41 7.13
C ARG A 112 -12.12 0.96 6.81
N VAL A 113 -12.84 0.58 7.86
CA VAL A 113 -14.27 0.26 7.90
C VAL A 113 -14.94 1.16 8.94
#